data_AF-A0A8K0IGV0-F1
#
_entry.id   AF-A0A8K0IGV0-F1
#
_cell.length_a   1.000
_cell.length_b   1.000
_cell.length_c   1.000
_cell.angle_alpha   90.00
_cell.angle_beta   90.00
_cell.angle_gamma   90.00
#
_symmetry.space_group_name_H-M   'P 1'
#
loop_
_entity.id
_entity.type
_entity.pdbx_description
1 polymer ?
#
loop_
_entity_poly.entity_id
_entity_poly.type
_entity_poly.pdbx_seq_one_letter_code
_entity_poly.pdbx_strand_id
1 'polypeptide(L)'
;MGEACSRMDLTAIHQILVMTHYRDDEGTNEEWTQQMRDMLDARKRGDFAFRDKDFKTAIDCYSQFIDVGTMVSPTVYARRSLCYLMCDQPDAALRDAMQAQCIYPEWSTAFYMQAVALAKLKMNNDAMDMLNEAAELEEKRQKGGKGP
;
A
#
# COMPACT_ATOMS: atom_id res chain seq x y z
N MET A 1 -0.06 -6.39 11.52
CA MET A 1 0.70 -5.37 10.76
C MET A 1 1.47 -4.44 11.68
N GLY A 2 0.83 -3.90 12.73
CA GLY A 2 1.48 -2.95 13.66
C GLY A 2 2.82 -3.38 14.27
N GLU A 3 2.98 -4.63 14.71
CA GLU A 3 4.27 -5.08 15.25
C GLU A 3 5.40 -5.03 14.20
N ALA A 4 5.13 -5.47 12.98
CA ALA A 4 6.10 -5.42 11.89
C ALA A 4 6.48 -3.96 11.55
N CYS A 5 5.51 -3.05 11.53
CA CYS A 5 5.73 -1.62 11.30
C CYS A 5 6.53 -0.96 12.43
N SER A 6 6.23 -1.27 13.70
CA SER A 6 6.97 -0.74 14.85
C SER A 6 8.44 -1.18 14.85
N ARG A 7 8.71 -2.41 14.41
CA ARG A 7 10.08 -2.93 14.26
C ARG A 7 10.75 -2.55 12.93
N MET A 8 10.01 -1.89 12.03
CA MET A 8 10.41 -1.63 10.65
C MET A 8 10.84 -2.90 9.89
N ASP A 9 10.22 -4.03 10.21
CA ASP A 9 10.47 -5.32 9.54
C ASP A 9 9.80 -5.33 8.17
N LEU A 10 10.49 -4.77 7.18
CA LEU A 10 10.01 -4.68 5.81
C LEU A 10 9.68 -6.06 5.21
N THR A 11 10.35 -7.13 5.66
CA THR A 11 10.09 -8.49 5.15
C THR A 11 8.77 -9.02 5.70
N ALA A 12 8.50 -8.83 6.98
CA ALA A 12 7.21 -9.18 7.56
C ALA A 12 6.08 -8.33 6.97
N ILE A 13 6.31 -7.02 6.75
CA ILE A 13 5.33 -6.14 6.08
C ILE A 13 5.05 -6.65 4.67
N HIS A 14 6.08 -7.01 3.90
CA HIS A 14 5.94 -7.60 2.56
C HIS A 14 5.05 -8.83 2.57
N GLN A 15 5.33 -9.79 3.46
CA GLN A 15 4.53 -11.01 3.58
C GLN A 15 3.07 -10.71 3.90
N ILE A 16 2.81 -9.76 4.81
CA ILE A 16 1.45 -9.33 5.15
C ILE A 16 0.76 -8.72 3.92
N LEU A 17 1.42 -7.82 3.17
CA LEU A 17 0.84 -7.19 1.98
C LEU A 17 0.60 -8.17 0.82
N VAL A 18 1.40 -9.24 0.72
CA VAL A 18 1.19 -10.33 -0.25
C VAL A 18 0.00 -11.21 0.14
N MET A 19 -0.15 -11.52 1.43
CA MET A 19 -1.21 -12.39 1.93
C MET A 19 -2.57 -11.68 2.10
N THR A 20 -2.56 -10.35 2.19
CA THR A 20 -3.79 -9.57 2.32
C THR A 20 -4.51 -9.49 0.97
N HIS A 21 -5.69 -10.10 0.91
CA HIS A 21 -6.61 -9.92 -0.21
C HIS A 21 -7.37 -8.59 -0.03
N TYR A 22 -7.16 -7.66 -0.96
CA TYR A 22 -7.81 -6.35 -0.90
C TYR A 22 -9.08 -6.33 -1.74
N ARG A 23 -10.07 -5.57 -1.30
CA ARG A 23 -11.43 -5.57 -1.90
C ARG A 23 -11.45 -4.95 -3.30
N ASP A 24 -10.47 -4.10 -3.61
CA ASP A 24 -10.23 -3.50 -4.93
C ASP A 24 -9.57 -4.46 -5.95
N ASP A 25 -9.47 -5.75 -5.61
CA ASP A 25 -9.18 -6.84 -6.56
C ASP A 25 -10.47 -7.38 -7.24
N GLU A 26 -11.67 -7.04 -6.75
CA GLU A 26 -12.95 -7.47 -7.33
C GLU A 26 -13.44 -6.48 -8.39
N GLY A 27 -13.17 -6.77 -9.66
CA GLY A 27 -13.65 -5.98 -10.79
C GLY A 27 -15.14 -6.15 -11.06
N THR A 28 -15.86 -5.05 -11.30
CA THR A 28 -17.20 -5.08 -11.88
C THR A 28 -17.15 -5.63 -13.31
N ASN A 29 -18.16 -6.43 -13.68
CA ASN A 29 -18.25 -7.11 -14.97
C ASN A 29 -18.62 -6.10 -16.08
N GLU A 30 -17.64 -5.28 -16.47
CA GLU A 30 -17.76 -4.24 -17.50
C GLU A 30 -16.78 -4.49 -18.66
N GLU A 31 -17.20 -4.08 -19.85
CA GLU A 31 -16.44 -4.23 -21.08
C GLU A 31 -15.28 -3.21 -21.11
N TRP A 32 -14.11 -3.64 -20.67
CA TRP A 32 -12.94 -2.77 -20.53
C TRP A 32 -12.40 -2.28 -21.88
N THR A 33 -11.96 -1.03 -21.94
CA THR A 33 -11.23 -0.49 -23.11
C THR A 33 -9.84 -1.13 -23.22
N GLN A 34 -9.19 -1.01 -24.38
CA GLN A 34 -7.81 -1.51 -24.55
C GLN A 34 -6.85 -0.84 -23.56
N GLN A 35 -6.96 0.47 -23.37
CA GLN A 35 -6.14 1.21 -22.41
C GLN A 35 -6.33 0.69 -20.97
N MET A 36 -7.56 0.33 -20.61
CA MET A 36 -7.85 -0.26 -19.31
C MET A 36 -7.24 -1.66 -19.16
N ARG A 37 -7.31 -2.49 -20.20
CA ARG A 37 -6.66 -3.81 -20.20
C ARG A 37 -5.16 -3.67 -20.00
N ASP A 38 -4.51 -2.78 -20.75
CA ASP A 38 -3.07 -2.55 -20.65
C ASP A 38 -2.67 -2.07 -19.24
N MET A 39 -3.49 -1.20 -18.65
CA MET A 39 -3.33 -0.72 -17.28
C MET A 39 -3.46 -1.85 -16.26
N LEU A 40 -4.52 -2.66 -16.33
CA LEU A 40 -4.73 -3.80 -15.44
C LEU A 40 -3.63 -4.86 -15.59
N ASP A 41 -3.12 -5.07 -16.80
CA ASP A 41 -1.99 -5.96 -17.03
C ASP A 41 -0.68 -5.41 -16.47
N ALA A 42 -0.48 -4.08 -16.47
CA ALA A 42 0.62 -3.45 -15.74
C ALA A 42 0.51 -3.69 -14.22
N ARG A 43 -0.68 -3.54 -13.62
CA ARG A 43 -0.90 -3.89 -12.21
C ARG A 43 -0.58 -5.35 -11.93
N LYS A 44 -1.08 -6.28 -12.76
CA LYS A 44 -0.80 -7.72 -12.59
C LYS A 44 0.70 -8.02 -12.65
N ARG A 45 1.42 -7.47 -13.63
CA ARG A 45 2.88 -7.61 -13.71
C ARG A 45 3.57 -7.05 -12.47
N GLY A 46 3.12 -5.90 -11.98
CA GLY A 46 3.59 -5.30 -10.73
C GLY A 46 3.37 -6.22 -9.53
N ASP A 47 2.19 -6.84 -9.42
CA ASP A 47 1.86 -7.79 -8.35
C ASP A 47 2.72 -9.06 -8.40
N PHE A 48 3.01 -9.58 -9.60
CA PHE A 48 3.95 -10.69 -9.75
C PHE A 48 5.37 -10.31 -9.32
N ALA A 49 5.89 -9.19 -9.81
CA ALA A 49 7.22 -8.71 -9.43
C ALA A 49 7.31 -8.40 -7.93
N PHE A 50 6.26 -7.81 -7.35
CA PHE A 50 6.16 -7.57 -5.91
C PHE A 50 6.26 -8.87 -5.12
N ARG A 51 5.51 -9.91 -5.52
CA ARG A 51 5.57 -11.23 -4.88
C ARG A 51 6.94 -11.88 -4.99
N ASP A 52 7.62 -11.72 -6.13
CA ASP A 52 8.96 -12.25 -6.38
C ASP A 52 10.08 -11.40 -5.76
N LYS A 53 9.72 -10.31 -5.06
CA LYS A 53 10.64 -9.35 -4.44
C LYS A 53 11.53 -8.60 -5.46
N ASP A 54 11.15 -8.59 -6.73
CA ASP A 54 11.72 -7.69 -7.73
C ASP A 54 11.07 -6.30 -7.59
N PHE A 55 11.51 -5.57 -6.56
CA PHE A 55 10.91 -4.30 -6.17
C PHE A 55 11.08 -3.21 -7.21
N LYS A 56 12.15 -3.24 -8.02
CA LYS A 56 12.38 -2.25 -9.09
C LYS A 56 11.39 -2.46 -10.23
N THR A 57 11.25 -3.69 -10.70
CA THR A 57 10.25 -4.02 -11.73
C THR A 57 8.83 -3.76 -11.22
N ALA A 58 8.56 -4.05 -9.95
CA ALA A 58 7.26 -3.72 -9.34
C ALA A 58 6.98 -2.22 -9.36
N ILE A 59 7.96 -1.37 -9.00
CA ILE A 59 7.84 0.10 -9.07
C ILE A 59 7.51 0.54 -10.49
N ASP A 60 8.23 0.06 -11.49
CA ASP A 60 8.01 0.45 -12.89
C ASP A 60 6.61 0.07 -13.38
N CYS A 61 6.17 -1.16 -13.05
CA CYS A 61 4.85 -1.65 -13.44
C CYS A 61 3.71 -0.88 -12.74
N TYR A 62 3.84 -0.61 -11.44
CA TYR A 62 2.85 0.19 -10.71
C TYR A 62 2.83 1.65 -11.16
N SER A 63 3.97 2.20 -11.57
CA SER A 63 4.03 3.55 -12.15
C SER A 63 3.32 3.62 -13.49
N GLN A 64 3.50 2.62 -14.36
CA GLN A 64 2.71 2.52 -15.60
C GLN A 64 1.20 2.46 -15.33
N PHE A 65 0.76 1.71 -14.32
CA PHE A 65 -0.66 1.69 -13.91
C PHE A 65 -1.16 3.08 -13.49
N ILE A 66 -0.38 3.78 -12.67
CA ILE A 66 -0.73 5.09 -12.12
C ILE A 66 -0.73 6.17 -13.21
N ASP A 67 0.25 6.16 -14.12
CA ASP A 67 0.41 7.18 -15.16
C ASP A 67 -0.71 7.14 -16.20
N VAL A 68 -1.31 5.96 -16.46
CA VAL A 68 -2.51 5.84 -17.30
C VAL A 68 -3.71 6.53 -16.65
N GLY A 69 -3.79 6.54 -15.32
CA GLY A 69 -4.72 7.37 -14.54
C GLY A 69 -6.21 7.06 -14.70
N THR A 70 -6.58 5.97 -15.40
CA THR A 70 -7.99 5.63 -15.67
C THR A 70 -8.67 4.98 -14.45
N MET A 71 -7.92 4.27 -13.61
CA MET A 71 -8.37 3.86 -12.28
C MET A 71 -7.34 4.22 -11.22
N VAL A 72 -7.82 4.31 -10.00
CA VAL A 72 -7.03 4.61 -8.82
C VAL A 72 -7.20 3.47 -7.83
N SER A 73 -6.11 2.86 -7.37
CA SER A 73 -6.12 1.77 -6.40
C SER A 73 -5.24 2.12 -5.20
N PRO A 74 -5.78 2.18 -3.98
CA PRO A 74 -4.98 2.44 -2.78
C PRO A 74 -3.97 1.30 -2.56
N THR A 75 -4.31 0.07 -2.92
CA THR A 75 -3.43 -1.11 -2.83
C THR A 75 -2.18 -0.97 -3.69
N VAL A 76 -2.30 -0.47 -4.92
CA VAL A 76 -1.15 -0.21 -5.80
C VAL A 76 -0.19 0.80 -5.16
N TYR A 77 -0.71 1.89 -4.60
CA TYR A 77 0.10 2.88 -3.89
C TYR A 77 0.79 2.28 -2.65
N ALA A 78 0.09 1.50 -1.82
CA ALA A 78 0.70 0.90 -0.64
C ALA A 78 1.80 -0.12 -1.00
N ARG A 79 1.59 -0.95 -2.03
CA ARG A 79 2.60 -1.91 -2.50
C ARG A 79 3.81 -1.21 -3.10
N ARG A 80 3.60 -0.18 -3.94
CA ARG A 80 4.69 0.63 -4.50
C ARG A 80 5.45 1.41 -3.42
N SER A 81 4.75 1.90 -2.40
CA SER A 81 5.35 2.50 -1.20
C SER A 81 6.33 1.53 -0.52
N LEU A 82 5.93 0.27 -0.31
CA LEU A 82 6.85 -0.72 0.26
C LEU A 82 8.04 -1.01 -0.65
N CYS A 83 7.83 -1.12 -1.97
CA CYS A 83 8.93 -1.27 -2.90
C CYS A 83 9.95 -0.12 -2.79
N TYR A 84 9.47 1.12 -2.67
CA TYR A 84 10.34 2.28 -2.45
C TYR A 84 11.12 2.16 -1.13
N LEU A 85 10.50 1.71 -0.04
CA LEU A 85 11.22 1.45 1.22
C LEU A 85 12.29 0.36 1.07
N MET A 86 11.99 -0.71 0.32
CA MET A 86 12.96 -1.78 0.02
C MET A 86 14.12 -1.30 -0.86
N CYS A 87 13.89 -0.27 -1.66
CA CYS A 87 14.89 0.38 -2.51
C CYS A 87 15.57 1.59 -1.84
N ASP A 88 15.36 1.80 -0.53
CA ASP A 88 15.92 2.92 0.25
C ASP A 88 15.51 4.32 -0.26
N GLN A 89 14.25 4.44 -0.71
CA GLN A 89 13.64 5.68 -1.20
C GLN A 89 12.47 6.12 -0.32
N PRO A 90 12.70 6.50 0.95
CA PRO A 90 11.64 6.73 1.93
C PRO A 90 10.75 7.95 1.62
N ASP A 91 11.26 9.01 0.97
CA ASP A 91 10.44 10.15 0.54
C ASP A 91 9.38 9.75 -0.49
N ALA A 92 9.76 8.90 -1.45
CA ALA A 92 8.82 8.38 -2.45
C ALA A 92 7.79 7.45 -1.81
N ALA A 93 8.24 6.62 -0.87
CA ALA A 93 7.36 5.75 -0.10
C ALA A 93 6.31 6.53 0.69
N LEU A 94 6.71 7.63 1.35
CA LEU A 94 5.79 8.46 2.13
C LEU A 94 4.71 9.08 1.24
N ARG A 95 5.09 9.63 0.07
CA ARG A 95 4.12 10.20 -0.89
C ARG A 95 3.08 9.19 -1.34
N ASP A 96 3.51 7.97 -1.66
CA ASP A 96 2.58 6.90 -2.06
C ASP A 96 1.68 6.48 -0.89
N ALA A 97 2.20 6.38 0.33
CA ALA A 97 1.41 6.03 1.51
C ALA A 97 0.36 7.11 1.87
N MET A 98 0.70 8.40 1.68
CA MET A 98 -0.25 9.51 1.81
C MET A 98 -1.33 9.44 0.72
N GLN A 99 -0.96 9.12 -0.52
CA GLN A 99 -1.94 8.99 -1.59
C GLN A 99 -2.90 7.81 -1.35
N ALA A 100 -2.39 6.68 -0.85
CA ALA A 100 -3.22 5.56 -0.40
C ALA A 100 -4.25 5.99 0.67
N GLN A 101 -3.84 6.82 1.64
CA GLN A 101 -4.74 7.38 2.66
C GLN A 101 -5.78 8.32 2.02
N CYS A 102 -5.38 9.19 1.09
CA CYS A 102 -6.34 10.08 0.40
C CYS A 102 -7.43 9.30 -0.34
N ILE A 103 -7.08 8.15 -0.92
CA ILE A 103 -8.02 7.28 -1.64
C ILE A 103 -8.90 6.50 -0.69
N TYR A 104 -8.34 5.99 0.41
CA TYR A 104 -9.09 5.26 1.43
C TYR A 104 -8.74 5.74 2.86
N PRO A 105 -9.44 6.78 3.36
CA PRO A 105 -9.07 7.47 4.60
C PRO A 105 -9.11 6.64 5.89
N GLU A 106 -9.91 5.57 5.92
CA GLU A 106 -10.04 4.70 7.10
C GLU A 106 -9.18 3.42 6.99
N TRP A 107 -8.19 3.42 6.09
CA TRP A 107 -7.36 2.26 5.84
C TRP A 107 -6.09 2.23 6.69
N SER A 108 -6.11 1.44 7.76
CA SER A 108 -4.98 1.32 8.69
C SER A 108 -3.63 1.01 8.01
N THR A 109 -3.61 0.20 6.94
CA THR A 109 -2.40 -0.10 6.17
C THR A 109 -1.72 1.16 5.63
N ALA A 110 -2.49 2.16 5.16
CA ALA A 110 -1.90 3.40 4.66
C ALA A 110 -1.14 4.16 5.75
N PHE A 111 -1.72 4.28 6.94
CA PHE A 111 -1.07 4.91 8.10
C PHE A 111 0.16 4.13 8.57
N TYR A 112 0.08 2.80 8.62
CA TYR A 112 1.23 1.96 8.92
C TYR A 112 2.40 2.15 7.94
N MET A 113 2.10 2.30 6.64
CA MET A 113 3.11 2.58 5.63
C MET A 113 3.74 3.98 5.80
N GLN A 114 2.94 5.00 6.13
CA GLN A 114 3.45 6.34 6.46
C GLN A 114 4.38 6.28 7.67
N ALA A 115 4.00 5.59 8.73
CA ALA A 115 4.82 5.43 9.92
C ALA A 115 6.21 4.88 9.61
N VAL A 116 6.29 3.81 8.81
CA VAL A 116 7.57 3.19 8.44
C VAL A 116 8.41 4.13 7.58
N ALA A 117 7.79 4.86 6.64
CA ALA A 117 8.50 5.84 5.82
C ALA A 117 9.03 7.02 6.65
N LEU A 118 8.21 7.58 7.55
CA LEU A 118 8.60 8.64 8.48
C LEU A 118 9.73 8.20 9.42
N ALA A 119 9.68 6.96 9.93
CA ALA A 119 10.75 6.41 10.75
C ALA A 119 12.08 6.30 9.98
N LYS A 120 12.04 5.88 8.70
CA LYS A 120 13.22 5.89 7.81
C LYS A 120 13.76 7.30 7.56
N LEU A 121 12.88 8.30 7.50
CA LEU A 121 13.24 9.72 7.41
C LEU A 121 13.69 10.34 8.74
N LYS A 122 13.74 9.55 9.83
CA LYS A 122 14.07 9.98 11.20
C LYS A 122 13.07 10.99 11.80
N MET A 123 11.85 11.03 11.26
CA MET A 123 10.73 11.81 11.77
C MET A 123 9.97 10.98 12.81
N ASN A 124 10.63 10.70 13.94
CA ASN A 124 10.17 9.68 14.90
C ASN A 124 8.84 10.02 15.58
N ASN A 125 8.58 11.30 15.85
CA ASN A 125 7.32 11.72 16.47
C ASN A 125 6.15 11.46 15.51
N ASP A 126 6.26 11.94 14.27
CA ASP A 126 5.23 11.75 13.25
C ASP A 126 5.03 10.26 12.93
N ALA A 127 6.11 9.47 12.94
CA ALA A 127 6.03 8.02 12.78
C ALA A 127 5.20 7.36 13.90
N MET A 128 5.40 7.79 15.15
CA MET A 128 4.68 7.27 16.31
C MET A 128 3.20 7.67 16.26
N ASP A 129 2.90 8.90 15.87
CA ASP A 129 1.53 9.38 15.68
C ASP A 129 0.79 8.53 14.62
N MET A 130 1.44 8.26 13.49
CA MET A 130 0.87 7.40 12.44
C MET A 130 0.70 5.93 12.87
N LEU A 131 1.58 5.38 13.72
CA LEU A 131 1.39 4.04 14.31
C LEU A 131 0.16 3.99 15.21
N ASN A 132 -0.05 5.02 16.04
CA ASN A 132 -1.19 5.09 16.94
C ASN A 132 -2.51 5.20 16.16
N GLU A 133 -2.59 6.11 15.18
CA GLU A 133 -3.75 6.25 14.29
C GLU A 133 -4.09 4.94 13.57
N ALA A 134 -3.07 4.24 13.05
CA ALA A 134 -3.26 2.95 12.38
C ALA A 134 -3.86 1.89 13.32
N ALA A 135 -3.37 1.82 14.57
CA ALA A 135 -3.85 0.89 15.58
C ALA A 135 -5.29 1.19 16.01
N GLU A 136 -5.62 2.47 16.20
CA GLU A 136 -6.98 2.92 16.51
C GLU A 136 -7.98 2.56 15.39
N LEU A 137 -7.60 2.71 14.13
CA LEU A 137 -8.44 2.30 12.99
C LEU A 137 -8.68 0.79 12.95
N GLU A 138 -7.64 -0.03 13.23
CA GLU A 138 -7.82 -1.48 13.34
C GLU A 138 -8.77 -1.86 14.48
N GLU A 139 -8.63 -1.21 15.64
CA GLU A 139 -9.50 -1.46 16.80
C GLU A 139 -10.96 -1.06 16.51
N LYS A 140 -11.17 0.12 15.92
CA LYS A 140 -12.51 0.58 15.50
C LYS A 140 -13.16 -0.40 14.53
N ARG A 141 -12.40 -0.91 13.54
CA ARG A 141 -12.89 -1.90 12.59
C ARG A 141 -13.27 -3.23 13.26
N GLN A 142 -12.50 -3.69 14.24
CA GLN A 142 -12.81 -4.92 14.99
C GLN A 142 -14.05 -4.78 15.87
N LYS A 143 -14.26 -3.61 16.47
CA LYS A 143 -15.46 -3.32 17.29
C LYS A 143 -16.71 -3.10 16.44
N GLY A 144 -16.59 -2.42 15.30
CA GLY A 144 -17.70 -2.17 14.37
C GLY A 144 -18.22 -3.42 13.63
N GLY A 145 -17.42 -4.50 13.55
CA GLY A 145 -17.84 -5.81 13.04
C GLY A 145 -18.62 -6.66 14.05
N LYS A 146 -18.75 -6.22 15.30
CA LYS A 146 -19.58 -6.83 16.34
C LYS A 146 -20.73 -5.88 16.72
N GLY A 147 -21.66 -5.65 15.79
CA GLY A 147 -23.02 -5.22 16.13
C GLY A 147 -23.87 -6.44 16.55
N PRO A 148 -24.89 -6.26 17.42
CA PRO A 148 -25.72 -7.35 17.94
C PRO A 148 -26.45 -8.16 16.86
#